data_AF-A0A6N8H5U7-F1
#
_entry.id   AF-A0A6N8H5U7-F1
#
_cell.length_a   1.000
_cell.length_b   1.000
_cell.length_c   1.000
_cell.angle_alpha   90.00
_cell.angle_beta   90.00
_cell.angle_gamma   90.00
#
_symmetry.space_group_name_H-M   'P 1'
#
loop_
_entity.id
_entity.type
_entity.pdbx_description
1 polymer ?
#
loop_
_entity_poly.entity_id
_entity_poly.type
_entity_poly.pdbx_seq_one_letter_code
_entity_poly.pdbx_strand_id
1 'polypeptide(L)'
;MEKSSFFNSVSHDRTYKAEDWAEYFASFIGNGVFPVPSTGLQVVANDGMKLNVKTGKAWINGYFYFNTGDLSVELDTADGQLNRIDRVVVRWDLTNRVMSVKVKSS
;
A
#
# COMPACT_ATOMS: atom_id res chain seq x y z
N MET A 1 15.86 -1.27 -28.40
CA MET A 1 14.45 -1.34 -28.86
C MET A 1 13.70 -0.26 -28.10
N GLU A 2 12.84 0.49 -28.76
CA GLU A 2 12.11 1.63 -28.18
C GLU A 2 10.64 1.25 -27.91
N LYS A 3 10.03 1.82 -26.87
CA LYS A 3 8.62 1.59 -26.48
C LYS A 3 7.94 2.93 -26.20
N SER A 4 6.75 3.13 -26.75
CA SER A 4 5.87 4.25 -26.45
C SER A 4 4.66 3.74 -25.66
N SER A 5 4.24 4.47 -24.62
CA SER A 5 3.16 4.04 -23.71
C SER A 5 1.78 4.59 -24.14
N PHE A 6 1.15 5.45 -23.33
CA PHE A 6 -0.28 5.78 -23.47
C PHE A 6 -0.59 6.78 -24.58
N PHE A 7 -1.28 6.30 -25.61
CA PHE A 7 -1.96 7.06 -26.65
C PHE A 7 -3.42 6.62 -26.78
N ASN A 8 -4.25 7.50 -27.34
CA ASN A 8 -5.64 7.18 -27.68
C ASN A 8 -5.67 6.03 -28.69
N SER A 9 -6.57 5.08 -28.46
CA SER A 9 -6.76 4.00 -29.42
C SER A 9 -7.46 4.51 -30.67
N VAL A 10 -7.05 4.00 -31.82
CA VAL A 10 -7.70 4.15 -33.11
C VAL A 10 -8.18 2.77 -33.54
N SER A 11 -9.49 2.61 -33.71
CA SER A 11 -10.08 1.32 -34.10
C SER A 11 -9.73 0.15 -33.17
N HIS A 12 -9.58 0.41 -31.86
CA HIS A 12 -9.31 -0.59 -30.81
C HIS A 12 -7.91 -1.25 -30.90
N ASP A 13 -6.93 -0.60 -31.53
CA ASP A 13 -5.54 -1.07 -31.66
C ASP A 13 -4.71 -1.09 -30.35
N ARG A 14 -5.17 -0.42 -29.28
CA ARG A 14 -4.40 -0.29 -28.03
C ARG A 14 -5.09 -1.00 -26.88
N THR A 15 -4.29 -1.74 -26.12
CA THR A 15 -4.63 -2.29 -24.81
C THR A 15 -3.40 -2.16 -23.94
N TYR A 16 -3.56 -1.69 -22.71
CA TYR A 16 -2.47 -1.52 -21.76
C TYR A 16 -2.66 -2.49 -20.60
N LYS A 17 -1.56 -3.09 -20.16
CA LYS A 17 -1.57 -3.94 -18.98
C LYS A 17 -1.46 -3.11 -17.71
N ALA A 18 -1.76 -3.72 -16.57
CA ALA A 18 -1.53 -3.08 -15.27
C ALA A 18 -0.04 -2.71 -15.09
N GLU A 19 0.86 -3.54 -15.62
CA GLU A 19 2.30 -3.31 -15.58
C GLU A 19 2.73 -2.08 -16.38
N ASP A 20 2.07 -1.77 -17.50
CA ASP A 20 2.39 -0.56 -18.29
C ASP A 20 2.08 0.71 -17.47
N TRP A 21 0.97 0.69 -16.71
CA TRP A 21 0.61 1.78 -15.78
C TRP A 21 1.53 1.84 -14.58
N ALA A 22 1.84 0.69 -13.98
CA ALA A 22 2.76 0.63 -12.85
C ALA A 22 4.15 1.15 -13.24
N GLU A 23 4.69 0.74 -14.39
CA GLU A 23 5.96 1.22 -14.94
C GLU A 23 5.94 2.75 -15.11
N TYR A 24 4.87 3.29 -15.69
CA TYR A 24 4.71 4.74 -15.84
C TYR A 24 4.69 5.47 -14.49
N PHE A 25 3.87 5.05 -13.53
CA PHE A 25 3.82 5.70 -12.21
C PHE A 25 5.12 5.56 -11.43
N ALA A 26 5.80 4.40 -11.52
CA ALA A 26 7.09 4.17 -10.88
C ALA A 26 8.20 5.06 -11.43
N SER A 27 8.04 5.65 -12.62
CA SER A 27 9.03 6.56 -13.19
C SER A 27 9.10 7.93 -12.48
N PHE A 28 8.07 8.30 -11.71
CA PHE A 28 8.04 9.59 -10.98
C PHE A 28 7.48 9.51 -9.55
N ILE A 29 6.85 8.41 -9.14
CA ILE A 29 6.40 8.17 -7.76
C ILE A 29 7.21 7.03 -7.16
N GLY A 30 7.95 7.35 -6.09
CA GLY A 30 8.72 6.37 -5.33
C GLY A 30 7.86 5.48 -4.43
N ASN A 31 8.48 4.43 -3.90
CA ASN A 31 7.82 3.51 -2.97
C ASN A 31 7.62 4.16 -1.59
N GLY A 32 6.42 4.03 -1.02
CA GLY A 32 6.16 4.46 0.34
C GLY A 32 4.72 4.90 0.60
N VAL A 33 4.49 5.35 1.83
CA VAL A 33 3.28 6.06 2.23
C VAL A 33 3.32 7.46 1.65
N PHE A 34 2.18 7.95 1.16
CA PHE A 34 2.02 9.33 0.73
C PHE A 34 1.34 10.14 1.84
N PRO A 35 2.10 10.93 2.62
CA PRO A 35 1.62 11.59 3.83
C PRO A 35 0.94 12.92 3.49
N VAL A 36 -0.05 12.90 2.58
CA VAL A 36 -0.89 14.06 2.27
C VAL A 36 -2.37 13.67 2.44
N PRO A 37 -3.07 14.21 3.45
CA PRO A 37 -2.56 15.07 4.54
C PRO A 37 -1.51 14.35 5.41
N SER A 38 -0.84 15.04 6.33
CA SER A 38 0.23 14.48 7.17
C SER A 38 -0.18 13.25 8.00
N THR A 39 -1.49 13.02 8.15
CA THR A 39 -2.10 11.86 8.79
C THR A 39 -2.35 10.67 7.85
N GLY A 40 -1.94 10.76 6.58
CA GLY A 40 -2.14 9.73 5.56
C GLY A 40 -1.49 8.40 5.95
N LEU A 41 -2.31 7.35 6.11
CA LEU A 41 -1.90 6.04 6.63
C LEU A 41 -1.18 6.10 8.00
N GLN A 42 -1.44 7.15 8.77
CA GLN A 42 -0.89 7.27 10.12
C GLN A 42 -1.36 6.08 10.97
N VAL A 43 -0.41 5.46 11.66
CA VAL A 43 -0.67 4.41 12.63
C VAL A 43 -0.86 5.06 13.99
N VAL A 44 -2.02 4.84 14.62
CA VAL A 44 -2.39 5.41 15.91
C VAL A 44 -2.75 4.28 16.86
N ALA A 45 -2.16 4.27 18.05
CA ALA A 45 -2.52 3.31 19.09
C ALA A 45 -4.01 3.45 19.47
N ASN A 46 -4.62 2.33 19.86
CA ASN A 46 -5.99 2.26 20.35
C ASN A 46 -6.00 1.43 21.65
N ASP A 47 -7.17 1.02 22.12
CA ASP A 47 -7.32 0.27 23.36
C ASP A 47 -6.74 -1.15 23.28
N GLY A 48 -5.96 -1.53 24.28
CA GLY A 48 -5.37 -2.87 24.40
C GLY A 48 -4.42 -3.20 23.25
N MET A 49 -4.58 -4.40 22.67
CA MET A 49 -3.77 -4.87 21.55
C MET A 49 -4.31 -4.42 20.19
N LYS A 50 -4.85 -3.21 20.09
CA LYS A 50 -5.44 -2.66 18.86
C LYS A 50 -4.76 -1.37 18.46
N LEU A 51 -4.74 -1.13 17.16
CA LEU A 51 -4.34 0.14 16.56
C LEU A 51 -5.28 0.49 15.42
N ASN A 52 -5.28 1.75 15.02
CA ASN A 52 -5.99 2.22 13.85
C ASN A 52 -4.99 2.74 12.82
N VAL A 53 -5.17 2.35 11.56
CA VAL A 53 -4.50 2.95 10.41
C VAL A 53 -5.47 3.92 9.75
N LYS A 54 -5.11 5.20 9.71
CA LYS A 54 -5.95 6.25 9.14
C LYS A 54 -6.11 6.11 7.62
N THR A 55 -7.13 6.76 7.08
CA THR A 55 -7.30 6.95 5.63
C THR A 55 -6.00 7.47 5.00
N GLY A 56 -5.62 6.97 3.83
CA GLY A 56 -4.43 7.45 3.14
C GLY A 56 -3.92 6.52 2.05
N LYS A 57 -2.88 6.96 1.35
CA LYS A 57 -2.42 6.35 0.11
C LYS A 57 -0.99 5.84 0.24
N ALA A 58 -0.66 4.80 -0.51
CA ALA A 58 0.70 4.31 -0.66
C ALA A 58 0.95 3.81 -2.08
N TRP A 59 2.22 3.83 -2.48
CA TRP A 59 2.68 3.25 -3.75
C TRP A 59 3.78 2.21 -3.49
N ILE A 60 3.72 1.10 -4.22
CA ILE A 60 4.79 0.09 -4.27
C ILE A 60 4.98 -0.31 -5.73
N ASN A 61 6.13 0.02 -6.29
CA ASN A 61 6.54 -0.20 -7.68
C ASN A 61 5.47 0.30 -8.67
N GLY A 62 4.93 1.50 -8.43
CA GLY A 62 3.88 2.11 -9.25
C GLY A 62 2.46 1.56 -9.04
N TYR A 63 2.28 0.49 -8.25
CA TYR A 63 0.96 0.01 -7.83
C TYR A 63 0.42 0.86 -6.69
N PHE A 64 -0.87 1.14 -6.74
CA PHE A 64 -1.56 2.06 -5.85
C PHE A 64 -2.38 1.34 -4.78
N TYR A 65 -2.22 1.80 -3.53
CA TYR A 65 -3.06 1.44 -2.40
C TYR A 65 -3.77 2.67 -1.85
N PHE A 66 -5.05 2.52 -1.49
CA PHE A 66 -5.82 3.53 -0.79
C PHE A 66 -6.64 2.89 0.34
N ASN A 67 -6.28 3.20 1.58
CA ASN A 67 -7.16 2.98 2.71
C ASN A 67 -8.21 4.09 2.74
N THR A 68 -9.48 3.78 2.53
CA THR A 68 -10.56 4.77 2.35
C THR A 68 -11.20 5.23 3.67
N GLY A 69 -10.90 4.57 4.78
CA GLY A 69 -11.43 4.88 6.11
C GLY A 69 -10.46 4.47 7.23
N ASP A 70 -10.83 4.76 8.47
CA ASP A 70 -10.08 4.26 9.63
C ASP A 70 -10.16 2.73 9.69
N LEU A 71 -9.01 2.08 9.59
CA LEU A 71 -8.88 0.63 9.60
C LEU A 71 -8.39 0.17 10.98
N SER A 72 -9.24 -0.53 11.73
CA SER A 72 -8.83 -1.16 12.98
C SER A 72 -8.02 -2.43 12.70
N VAL A 73 -6.88 -2.56 13.35
CA VAL A 73 -5.97 -3.70 13.26
C VAL A 73 -5.74 -4.23 14.66
N GLU A 74 -5.95 -5.53 14.80
CA GLU A 74 -5.68 -6.26 16.04
C GLU A 74 -4.29 -6.89 15.96
N LEU A 75 -3.52 -6.73 17.03
CA LEU A 75 -2.23 -7.34 17.26
C LEU A 75 -2.44 -8.61 18.09
N ASP A 76 -1.61 -9.63 17.84
CA ASP A 76 -1.61 -10.83 18.68
C ASP A 76 -1.28 -10.48 20.13
N THR A 77 -1.78 -11.21 21.12
CA THR A 77 -1.47 -10.93 22.53
C THR A 77 0.03 -10.92 22.78
N ALA A 78 0.53 -9.89 23.49
CA ALA A 78 1.95 -9.81 23.86
C ALA A 78 2.30 -10.85 24.94
N ASP A 79 3.52 -11.38 24.86
CA ASP A 79 4.09 -12.16 25.97
C ASP A 79 4.38 -11.24 27.16
N GLY A 80 4.09 -11.70 28.38
CA GLY A 80 4.22 -10.88 29.59
C GLY A 80 5.66 -10.64 30.05
N GLN A 81 6.64 -11.36 29.51
CA GLN A 81 8.05 -11.27 29.89
C GLN A 81 8.95 -10.74 28.77
N LEU A 82 8.65 -11.08 27.51
CA LEU A 82 9.49 -10.73 26.38
C LEU A 82 9.03 -9.46 25.65
N ASN A 83 9.98 -8.55 25.42
CA ASN A 83 9.74 -7.39 24.56
C ASN A 83 9.70 -7.82 23.09
N ARG A 84 8.79 -7.22 22.31
CA ARG A 84 8.70 -7.43 20.86
C ARG A 84 8.43 -6.12 20.11
N ILE A 85 8.68 -6.14 18.80
CA ILE A 85 8.37 -5.03 17.89
C ILE A 85 7.44 -5.54 16.79
N ASP A 86 6.22 -5.01 16.78
CA ASP A 86 5.25 -5.22 15.71
C ASP A 86 5.42 -4.13 14.64
N ARG A 87 5.50 -4.56 13.37
CA ARG A 87 5.62 -3.65 12.22
C ARG A 87 4.32 -3.64 11.44
N VAL A 88 3.71 -2.48 11.30
CA VAL A 88 2.57 -2.27 10.40
C VAL A 88 3.11 -1.92 9.02
N VAL A 89 2.77 -2.70 8.01
CA VAL A 89 3.27 -2.54 6.63
C VAL A 89 2.11 -2.54 5.63
N VAL A 90 2.28 -1.84 4.51
CA VAL A 90 1.46 -2.09 3.32
C VAL A 90 2.13 -3.22 2.55
N ARG A 91 1.42 -4.35 2.41
CA ARG A 91 1.89 -5.51 1.64
C ARG A 91 1.34 -5.45 0.23
N TRP A 92 2.21 -5.57 -0.76
CA TRP A 92 1.86 -5.80 -2.16
C TRP A 92 1.96 -7.29 -2.47
N ASP A 93 0.83 -7.90 -2.84
CA ASP A 93 0.69 -9.33 -3.11
C ASP A 93 0.23 -9.55 -4.55
N LEU A 94 1.18 -9.89 -5.43
CA LEU A 94 0.93 -10.12 -6.85
C LEU A 94 0.08 -11.37 -7.12
N THR A 95 0.24 -12.41 -6.29
CA THR A 95 -0.49 -13.66 -6.44
C THR A 95 -1.98 -13.45 -6.21
N ASN A 96 -2.32 -12.76 -5.13
CA ASN A 96 -3.71 -12.46 -4.78
C ASN A 96 -4.22 -11.15 -5.39
N ARG A 97 -3.36 -10.41 -6.11
CA ARG A 97 -3.66 -9.13 -6.75
C ARG A 97 -4.25 -8.10 -5.78
N VAL A 98 -3.68 -8.02 -4.57
CA VAL A 98 -4.17 -7.15 -3.51
C VAL A 98 -3.02 -6.38 -2.86
N MET A 99 -3.29 -5.12 -2.53
CA MET A 99 -2.49 -4.36 -1.58
C MET A 99 -3.28 -4.19 -0.29
N SER A 100 -2.67 -4.47 0.86
CA SER A 100 -3.36 -4.40 2.15
C SER A 100 -2.40 -4.10 3.29
N VAL A 101 -2.92 -3.47 4.35
CA VAL A 101 -2.21 -3.33 5.62
C VAL A 101 -2.05 -4.71 6.28
N LYS A 102 -0.83 -5.00 6.76
CA LYS A 102 -0.48 -6.23 7.47
C LYS A 102 0.39 -5.90 8.68
N VAL A 103 0.29 -6.76 9.69
CA VAL A 103 1.18 -6.76 10.86
C VAL A 103 2.25 -7.81 10.63
N LYS A 104 3.50 -7.45 10.86
CA LYS A 104 4.63 -8.37 10.91
C LYS A 104 5.26 -8.28 12.30
N SER A 105 4.96 -9.27 13.12
CA SER A 105 5.63 -9.49 14.39
C SER A 105 7.01 -10.09 14.16
N SER A 106 7.95 -9.77 15.06
CA SER A 106 9.34 -10.26 15.02
C SER A 106 9.63 -11.03 16.29
#